data_AF-A0A1I2AUT9-F1
#
_entry.id   AF-A0A1I2AUT9-F1
#
_cell.length_a   1.000
_cell.length_b   1.000
_cell.length_c   1.000
_cell.angle_alpha   90.00
_cell.angle_beta   90.00
_cell.angle_gamma   90.00
#
_symmetry.space_group_name_H-M   'P 1'
#
loop_
_entity.id
_entity.type
_entity.pdbx_description
1 polymer ?
#
loop_
_entity_poly.entity_id
_entity_poly.type
_entity_poly.pdbx_seq_one_letter_code
_entity_poly.pdbx_strand_id
1 'polypeptide(L)'
;MALSARSRQILGVLVAALVGVVLVLAGLDRADFRCDRAAATCSHSAGLWGFERTRDIPLDAIVDHRFDGHDSRAGRRGVTVLIDASGRELPVGLADEATARAHYDDLHAFFQGQRSAVAVTTGPTWWLVVFGLVVLVASPWLVRPSGPARAAAPVDTATRRGASAPVIALVVGVLVLLGMSASILTSRTQGSLALRCTQRCDVGGGSCMPGSEMVLTLAPGEHEVRVFNPDEPASPIVHRVAVVRGQVTHFECAR
;
A
#
# COMPACT_ATOMS: atom_id res chain seq x y z
N MET A 1 11.15 45.32 10.06
CA MET A 1 9.75 45.34 9.60
C MET A 1 9.01 44.17 10.25
N ALA A 2 7.98 44.43 11.04
CA ALA A 2 7.20 43.38 11.69
C ALA A 2 6.08 42.91 10.76
N LEU A 3 6.06 41.61 10.43
CA LEU A 3 4.96 40.96 9.71
C LEU A 3 3.66 41.10 10.51
N SER A 4 2.61 41.58 9.83
CA SER A 4 1.27 41.77 10.42
C SER A 4 0.72 40.43 10.93
N ALA A 5 -0.13 40.46 11.97
CA ALA A 5 -0.70 39.24 12.56
C ALA A 5 -1.38 38.33 11.51
N ARG A 6 -2.03 38.92 10.49
CA ARG A 6 -2.63 38.19 9.37
C ARG A 6 -1.59 37.44 8.52
N SER A 7 -0.45 38.06 8.24
CA SER A 7 0.61 37.40 7.44
C SER A 7 1.21 36.18 8.14
N ARG A 8 1.31 36.19 9.48
CA ARG A 8 1.77 35.03 10.26
C ARG A 8 0.77 33.87 10.24
N GLN A 9 -0.53 34.18 10.23
CA GLN A 9 -1.58 33.16 10.11
C GLN A 9 -1.58 32.49 8.74
N ILE A 10 -1.49 33.28 7.67
CA ILE A 10 -1.42 32.74 6.30
C ILE A 10 -0.19 31.85 6.14
N LEU A 11 0.97 32.29 6.68
CA LEU A 11 2.19 31.49 6.66
C LEU A 11 2.05 30.17 7.44
N GLY A 12 1.39 30.19 8.61
CA GLY A 12 1.18 28.99 9.43
C GLY A 12 0.29 27.95 8.75
N VAL A 13 -0.81 28.38 8.11
CA VAL A 13 -1.68 27.47 7.35
C VAL A 13 -0.96 26.89 6.13
N LEU A 14 -0.19 27.72 5.41
CA LEU A 14 0.61 27.26 4.28
C LEU A 14 1.64 26.21 4.71
N VAL A 15 2.38 26.45 5.80
CA VAL A 15 3.36 25.48 6.31
C VAL A 15 2.68 24.18 6.74
N ALA A 16 1.56 24.24 7.46
CA ALA A 16 0.83 23.04 7.89
C ALA A 16 0.29 22.23 6.71
N ALA A 17 -0.29 22.90 5.70
CA ALA A 17 -0.75 22.26 4.48
C ALA A 17 0.42 21.63 3.71
N LEU A 18 1.56 22.32 3.62
CA LEU A 18 2.75 21.83 2.93
C LEU A 18 3.37 20.63 3.64
N VAL A 19 3.41 20.62 4.97
CA VAL A 19 3.81 19.44 5.77
C VAL A 19 2.82 18.29 5.58
N GLY A 20 1.51 18.56 5.56
CA GLY A 20 0.49 17.55 5.29
C GLY A 20 0.66 16.90 3.90
N VAL A 21 0.87 17.72 2.87
CA VAL A 21 1.16 17.24 1.51
C VAL A 21 2.45 16.43 1.48
N VAL A 22 3.52 16.90 2.13
CA VAL A 22 4.79 16.18 2.23
C VAL A 22 4.61 14.81 2.91
N LEU A 23 3.83 14.71 3.99
CA LEU A 23 3.57 13.45 4.67
C LEU A 23 2.70 12.49 3.84
N VAL A 24 1.71 13.00 3.11
CA VAL A 24 0.91 12.18 2.17
C VAL A 24 1.79 11.65 1.05
N LEU A 25 2.65 12.49 0.48
CA LEU A 25 3.59 12.09 -0.55
C LEU A 25 4.64 11.10 -0.03
N ALA A 26 5.08 11.23 1.23
CA ALA A 26 5.96 10.26 1.88
C ALA A 26 5.30 8.91 2.16
N GLY A 27 3.97 8.88 2.31
CA GLY A 27 3.23 7.63 2.51
C GLY A 27 2.93 6.84 1.25
N LEU A 28 3.32 7.36 0.08
CA LEU A 28 3.21 6.67 -1.20
C LEU A 28 4.44 5.81 -1.52
N ASP A 29 5.29 5.52 -0.53
CA ASP A 29 6.37 4.55 -0.68
C ASP A 29 5.79 3.23 -1.17
N ARG A 30 6.06 2.94 -2.44
CA ARG A 30 5.84 1.65 -3.05
C ARG A 30 7.20 1.01 -3.14
N ALA A 31 7.36 -0.08 -2.41
CA ALA A 31 8.40 -1.04 -2.71
C ALA A 31 7.82 -2.03 -3.72
N ASP A 32 8.38 -2.06 -4.92
CA ASP A 32 8.09 -3.05 -5.94
C ASP A 32 9.31 -3.97 -6.05
N PHE A 33 9.09 -5.26 -5.85
CA PHE A 33 10.12 -6.27 -5.99
C PHE A 33 9.69 -7.25 -7.06
N ARG A 34 10.48 -7.39 -8.12
CA ARG A 34 10.19 -8.29 -9.23
C ARG A 34 11.39 -9.15 -9.52
N CYS A 35 11.22 -10.46 -9.57
CA CYS A 35 12.20 -11.36 -10.14
C CYS A 35 11.65 -12.04 -11.38
N ASP A 36 12.49 -12.17 -12.39
CA ASP A 36 12.20 -12.89 -13.62
C ASP A 36 13.37 -13.81 -13.96
N ARG A 37 13.11 -15.12 -14.08
CA ARG A 37 14.14 -16.08 -14.47
C ARG A 37 14.60 -15.91 -15.90
N ALA A 38 13.72 -15.48 -16.81
CA ALA A 38 14.09 -15.23 -18.19
C ALA A 38 15.09 -14.06 -18.29
N ALA A 39 14.94 -13.07 -17.42
CA ALA A 39 15.89 -11.96 -17.30
C ALA A 39 17.13 -12.28 -16.44
N ALA A 40 17.09 -13.37 -15.68
CA ALA A 40 18.10 -13.75 -14.67
C ALA A 40 18.39 -12.63 -13.65
N THR A 41 17.41 -11.78 -13.37
CA THR A 41 17.54 -10.62 -12.48
C THR A 41 16.32 -10.44 -11.60
N CYS A 42 16.57 -9.86 -10.43
CA CYS A 42 15.58 -9.34 -9.50
C CYS A 42 15.74 -7.83 -9.42
N SER A 43 14.72 -7.08 -9.83
CA SER A 43 14.65 -5.64 -9.65
C SER A 43 13.95 -5.33 -8.34
N HIS A 44 14.62 -4.54 -7.50
CA HIS A 44 14.03 -3.96 -6.31
C HIS A 44 13.96 -2.45 -6.53
N SER A 45 12.75 -1.92 -6.68
CA SER A 45 12.52 -0.49 -6.69
C SER A 45 11.99 -0.07 -5.33
N ALA A 46 12.79 0.75 -4.66
CA ALA A 46 12.38 1.48 -3.47
C ALA A 46 12.70 2.94 -3.71
N GLY A 47 11.68 3.78 -3.60
CA GLY A 47 11.81 5.19 -3.89
C GLY A 47 10.94 6.03 -2.98
N LEU A 48 11.59 6.93 -2.25
CA LEU A 48 10.93 8.07 -1.65
C LEU A 48 10.82 9.15 -2.75
N TRP A 49 9.60 9.49 -3.14
CA TRP A 49 9.28 10.77 -3.79
C TRP A 49 9.88 10.94 -5.21
N GLY A 50 9.64 9.98 -6.10
CA GLY A 50 10.07 10.07 -7.50
C GLY A 50 11.58 9.86 -7.71
N PHE A 51 12.36 9.71 -6.63
CA PHE A 51 13.70 9.15 -6.67
C PHE A 51 13.62 7.63 -6.57
N GLU A 52 13.09 7.02 -7.62
CA GLU A 52 13.07 5.56 -7.73
C GLU A 52 14.51 5.08 -7.96
N ARG A 53 15.10 4.46 -6.95
CA ARG A 53 16.33 3.68 -7.15
C ARG A 53 15.92 2.27 -7.46
N THR A 54 15.85 1.97 -8.74
CA THR A 54 15.81 0.59 -9.21
C THR A 54 17.20 0.00 -9.04
N ARG A 55 17.28 -1.09 -8.28
CA ARG A 55 18.48 -1.89 -8.16
C ARG A 55 18.21 -3.25 -8.74
N ASP A 56 18.93 -3.59 -9.79
CA ASP A 56 18.93 -4.92 -10.35
C ASP A 56 19.96 -5.78 -9.62
N ILE A 57 19.52 -6.93 -9.13
CA ILE A 57 20.30 -7.92 -8.40
C ILE A 57 20.29 -9.17 -9.27
N PRO A 58 21.44 -9.68 -9.72
CA PRO A 58 21.45 -10.88 -10.53
C PRO A 58 21.01 -12.07 -9.67
N LEU A 59 20.26 -12.99 -10.27
CA LEU A 59 19.55 -14.05 -9.54
C LEU A 59 20.51 -15.00 -8.81
N ASP A 60 21.70 -15.21 -9.37
CA ASP A 60 22.79 -16.01 -8.79
C ASP A 60 23.47 -15.34 -7.59
N ALA A 61 23.30 -14.03 -7.41
CA ALA A 61 23.77 -13.31 -6.24
C ALA A 61 22.82 -13.43 -5.05
N ILE A 62 21.68 -14.11 -5.16
CA ILE A 62 20.79 -14.37 -4.02
C ILE A 62 21.16 -15.73 -3.43
N VAL A 63 21.61 -15.72 -2.17
CA VAL A 63 22.09 -16.93 -1.48
C VAL A 63 20.97 -17.60 -0.70
N ASP A 64 20.10 -16.81 -0.06
CA ASP A 64 19.06 -17.34 0.81
C ASP A 64 17.84 -16.40 0.86
N HIS A 65 16.71 -16.96 1.28
CA HIS A 65 15.47 -16.25 1.54
C HIS A 65 14.82 -16.82 2.80
N ARG A 66 14.49 -15.95 3.75
CA ARG A 66 13.86 -16.36 5.01
C ARG A 66 12.66 -15.50 5.38
N PHE A 67 11.82 -16.07 6.22
CA PHE A 67 10.68 -15.40 6.82
C PHE A 67 10.98 -15.15 8.30
N ASP A 68 11.06 -13.87 8.67
CA ASP A 68 11.21 -13.45 10.06
C ASP A 68 9.86 -12.98 10.60
N GLY A 69 9.21 -13.85 11.37
CA GLY A 69 8.00 -13.51 12.13
C GLY A 69 8.36 -12.81 13.43
N HIS A 70 7.72 -11.68 13.72
CA HIS A 70 7.85 -10.96 14.98
C HIS A 70 6.48 -10.75 15.64
N ASP A 71 6.32 -11.31 16.83
CA ASP A 71 5.20 -11.01 17.72
C ASP A 71 5.42 -9.61 18.30
N SER A 72 4.73 -8.61 17.75
CA SER A 72 4.73 -7.24 18.30
C SER A 72 3.49 -6.99 19.15
N ARG A 73 3.56 -6.09 20.13
CA ARG A 73 2.38 -5.67 20.92
C ARG A 73 1.26 -5.07 20.05
N ALA A 74 1.57 -4.67 18.82
CA ALA A 74 0.63 -4.12 17.84
C ALA A 74 0.10 -5.18 16.85
N GLY A 75 0.33 -6.47 17.10
CA GLY A 75 -0.05 -7.59 16.24
C GLY A 75 1.15 -8.33 15.66
N ARG A 76 0.87 -9.46 15.01
CA ARG A 76 1.86 -10.30 14.35
C ARG A 76 2.30 -9.68 13.03
N ARG A 77 3.57 -9.32 12.94
CA ARG A 77 4.19 -8.78 11.72
C ARG A 77 5.21 -9.77 11.21
N GLY A 78 5.32 -9.89 9.90
CA GLY A 78 6.36 -10.69 9.26
C GLY A 78 7.18 -9.83 8.33
N VAL A 79 8.44 -10.18 8.17
CA VAL A 79 9.31 -9.62 7.13
C VAL A 79 9.88 -10.77 6.31
N THR A 80 9.72 -10.68 5.00
CA THR A 80 10.40 -11.58 4.08
C THR A 80 11.70 -10.93 3.65
N VAL A 81 12.82 -11.61 3.90
CA VAL A 81 14.17 -11.09 3.69
C VAL A 81 14.88 -11.94 2.65
N LEU A 82 15.50 -11.27 1.68
CA LEU A 82 16.46 -11.88 0.76
C LEU A 82 17.87 -11.59 1.25
N ILE A 83 18.73 -12.59 1.21
CA ILE A 83 20.14 -12.45 1.59
C ILE A 83 20.96 -12.56 0.32
N ASP A 84 21.64 -11.47 -0.03
CA ASP A 84 22.53 -11.47 -1.19
C ASP A 84 23.89 -12.13 -0.87
N ALA A 85 24.72 -12.35 -1.89
CA ALA A 85 26.04 -12.97 -1.79
C ALA A 85 27.04 -12.17 -0.94
N SER A 86 26.73 -10.89 -0.65
CA SER A 86 27.51 -10.09 0.30
C SER A 86 27.05 -10.28 1.76
N GLY A 87 26.02 -11.10 1.98
CA GLY A 87 25.38 -11.28 3.29
C GLY A 87 24.45 -10.12 3.66
N ARG A 88 24.12 -9.23 2.72
CA ARG A 88 23.21 -8.11 3.00
C ARG A 88 21.77 -8.58 2.93
N GLU A 89 21.05 -8.32 4.00
CA GLU A 89 19.61 -8.53 4.10
C GLU A 89 18.85 -7.42 3.34
N LEU A 90 18.01 -7.82 2.38
CA LEU A 90 17.12 -6.98 1.61
C LEU A 90 15.66 -7.32 1.98
N PRO A 91 14.96 -6.43 2.71
CA PRO A 91 13.56 -6.65 3.04
C PRO A 91 12.72 -6.50 1.77
N VAL A 92 12.00 -7.55 1.38
CA VAL A 92 11.15 -7.57 0.17
C VAL A 92 9.77 -6.98 0.46
N GLY A 93 9.31 -7.07 1.70
CA GLY A 93 8.04 -6.50 2.12
C GLY A 93 7.84 -6.62 3.62
N LEU A 94 7.30 -5.57 4.22
CA LEU A 94 6.90 -5.53 5.62
C LEU A 94 5.37 -5.51 5.67
N ALA A 95 4.78 -6.61 6.10
CA ALA A 95 3.33 -6.78 6.11
C ALA A 95 2.86 -7.43 7.41
N ASP A 96 1.55 -7.63 7.53
CA ASP A 96 1.03 -8.56 8.54
C ASP A 96 1.60 -9.98 8.30
N GLU A 97 1.66 -10.78 9.35
CA GLU A 97 2.28 -12.11 9.30
C GLU A 97 1.72 -13.00 8.17
N ALA A 98 0.41 -12.97 7.91
CA ALA A 98 -0.21 -13.79 6.87
C ALA A 98 0.21 -13.33 5.48
N THR A 99 0.18 -12.02 5.22
CA THR A 99 0.62 -11.45 3.94
C THR A 99 2.12 -11.66 3.71
N ALA A 100 2.96 -11.43 4.74
CA ALA A 100 4.39 -11.68 4.64
C ALA A 100 4.71 -13.16 4.42
N ARG A 101 3.94 -14.07 5.05
CA ARG A 101 4.06 -15.51 4.82
C ARG A 101 3.70 -15.89 3.39
N ALA A 102 2.62 -15.34 2.84
CA ALA A 102 2.25 -15.55 1.45
C ALA A 102 3.37 -15.09 0.48
N HIS A 103 3.97 -13.92 0.74
CA HIS A 103 5.12 -13.45 -0.05
C HIS A 103 6.34 -14.38 0.08
N TYR A 104 6.61 -14.92 1.26
CA TYR A 104 7.65 -15.92 1.45
C TYR A 104 7.37 -17.19 0.65
N ASP A 105 6.15 -17.73 0.71
CA ASP A 105 5.79 -18.96 0.00
C ASP A 105 5.86 -18.75 -1.53
N ASP A 106 5.47 -17.57 -2.02
CA ASP A 106 5.61 -17.18 -3.44
C ASP A 106 7.09 -17.10 -3.89
N LEU A 107 7.94 -16.46 -3.08
CA LEU A 107 9.39 -16.40 -3.33
C LEU A 107 10.01 -17.80 -3.27
N HIS A 108 9.59 -18.61 -2.30
CA HIS A 108 10.08 -19.98 -2.15
C HIS A 108 9.73 -20.84 -3.37
N ALA A 109 8.49 -20.77 -3.87
CA ALA A 109 8.10 -21.42 -5.12
C ALA A 109 8.90 -20.90 -6.34
N PHE A 110 9.21 -19.61 -6.37
CA PHE A 110 10.07 -19.03 -7.40
C PHE A 110 11.53 -19.50 -7.32
N PHE A 111 12.12 -19.73 -6.15
CA PHE A 111 13.47 -20.31 -6.07
C PHE A 111 13.49 -21.82 -6.31
N GLN A 112 12.38 -22.52 -6.06
CA GLN A 112 12.27 -23.98 -6.25
C GLN A 112 12.08 -24.46 -7.70
N GLY A 113 12.04 -23.58 -8.70
CA GLY A 113 11.76 -24.01 -10.07
C GLY A 113 10.30 -23.83 -10.49
N GLN A 114 9.37 -23.59 -9.56
CA GLN A 114 7.92 -23.74 -9.80
C GLN A 114 7.26 -22.53 -10.50
N ARG A 115 7.79 -21.31 -10.31
CA ARG A 115 7.31 -20.09 -10.99
C ARG A 115 8.39 -19.45 -11.86
N SER A 116 8.01 -18.84 -12.98
CA SER A 116 8.95 -18.14 -13.88
C SER A 116 9.22 -16.69 -13.45
N ALA A 117 8.26 -16.07 -12.78
CA ALA A 117 8.36 -14.71 -12.25
C ALA A 117 7.64 -14.57 -10.91
N VAL A 118 8.05 -13.59 -10.12
CA VAL A 118 7.37 -13.18 -8.88
C VAL A 118 7.39 -11.66 -8.79
N ALA A 119 6.24 -11.07 -8.46
CA ALA A 119 6.11 -9.63 -8.24
C ALA A 119 5.43 -9.40 -6.88
N VAL A 120 6.15 -8.76 -5.97
CA VAL A 120 5.66 -8.36 -4.65
C VAL A 120 5.54 -6.85 -4.66
N THR A 121 4.30 -6.36 -4.60
CA THR A 121 4.01 -4.93 -4.49
C THR A 121 3.51 -4.64 -3.09
N THR A 122 4.30 -3.85 -2.35
CA THR A 122 3.86 -3.37 -1.04
C THR A 122 3.02 -2.12 -1.29
N GLY A 123 1.70 -2.23 -1.08
CA GLY A 123 0.77 -1.14 -1.32
C GLY A 123 1.04 0.07 -0.42
N PRO A 124 0.65 1.29 -0.85
CA PRO A 124 0.82 2.48 -0.03
C PRO A 124 0.07 2.30 1.29
N THR A 125 0.71 2.71 2.38
CA THR A 125 0.08 2.79 3.69
C THR A 125 -1.00 3.87 3.68
N TRP A 126 -2.21 3.51 3.26
CA TRP A 126 -3.36 4.41 3.10
C TRP A 126 -3.70 5.23 4.36
N TRP A 127 -3.27 4.78 5.55
CA TRP A 127 -3.41 5.53 6.79
C TRP A 127 -2.67 6.88 6.77
N LEU A 128 -1.60 7.03 5.99
CA LEU A 128 -0.91 8.32 5.79
C LEU A 128 -1.75 9.30 4.98
N VAL A 129 -2.56 8.81 4.04
CA VAL A 129 -3.55 9.62 3.32
C VAL A 129 -4.61 10.14 4.30
N VAL A 130 -5.12 9.26 5.17
CA VAL A 130 -6.09 9.65 6.22
C VAL A 130 -5.47 10.66 7.18
N PHE A 131 -4.24 10.44 7.63
CA PHE A 131 -3.55 11.36 8.54
C PHE A 131 -3.37 12.75 7.91
N GLY A 132 -2.93 12.82 6.65
CA GLY A 132 -2.80 14.09 5.93
C GLY A 132 -4.14 14.83 5.80
N LEU A 133 -5.22 14.10 5.56
CA LEU A 133 -6.57 14.66 5.46
C LEU A 133 -7.05 15.20 6.82
N VAL A 134 -6.78 14.48 7.92
CA VAL A 134 -7.06 14.95 9.28
C VAL A 134 -6.28 16.22 9.62
N VAL A 135 -4.98 16.29 9.29
CA VAL A 135 -4.17 17.50 9.51
C VAL A 135 -4.71 18.69 8.71
N LEU A 136 -5.06 18.47 7.44
CA LEU A 136 -5.68 19.50 6.59
C LEU A 136 -6.96 20.05 7.19
N VAL A 137 -7.87 19.17 7.66
CA VAL A 137 -9.16 19.55 8.26
C VAL A 137 -8.99 20.19 9.65
N ALA A 138 -8.00 19.77 10.43
CA ALA A 138 -7.76 20.30 11.78
C ALA A 138 -7.00 21.64 11.78
N SER A 139 -6.22 21.92 10.74
CA SER A 139 -5.39 23.13 10.62
C SER A 139 -6.12 24.47 10.86
N PRO A 140 -7.38 24.70 10.41
CA PRO A 140 -8.07 25.96 10.64
C PRO A 140 -8.44 26.19 12.12
N TRP A 141 -8.62 25.11 12.88
CA TRP A 141 -9.04 25.17 14.28
C TRP A 141 -7.86 25.42 15.23
N LEU A 142 -6.67 24.94 14.87
CA LEU A 142 -5.44 25.17 15.61
C LEU A 142 -4.95 26.62 15.51
N VAL A 143 -5.29 27.33 14.43
CA VAL A 143 -4.86 28.72 14.18
C VAL A 143 -5.87 29.74 14.71
N ARG A 144 -6.84 29.34 15.55
CA ARG A 144 -7.77 30.30 16.15
C ARG A 144 -6.97 31.35 16.93
N PRO A 145 -7.04 32.63 16.54
CA PRO A 145 -6.30 33.67 17.24
C PRO A 145 -6.86 33.73 18.66
N SER A 146 -6.00 33.46 19.65
CA SER A 146 -6.21 33.95 21.00
C SER A 146 -6.38 35.46 20.86
N GLY A 147 -7.63 35.92 20.99
CA GLY A 147 -8.00 37.30 20.72
C GLY A 147 -7.09 38.27 21.47
N PRO A 148 -6.93 39.51 20.96
CA PRO A 148 -6.12 40.50 21.63
C PRO A 148 -6.61 40.61 23.08
N ALA A 149 -5.71 40.35 24.02
CA ALA A 149 -5.96 40.57 25.44
C ALA A 149 -6.36 42.04 25.58
N ARG A 150 -7.66 42.30 25.68
CA ARG A 150 -8.17 43.63 26.03
C ARG A 150 -7.61 43.93 27.41
N ALA A 151 -6.76 44.93 27.47
CA ALA A 151 -6.21 45.46 28.70
C ALA A 151 -7.37 45.86 29.63
N ALA A 152 -7.36 45.27 30.82
CA ALA A 152 -7.92 45.73 32.08
C ALA A 152 -9.35 46.32 32.09
N ALA A 153 -10.31 45.49 32.47
CA ALA A 153 -11.27 45.86 33.52
C ALA A 153 -11.21 44.75 34.60
N PRO A 154 -11.05 45.09 35.89
CA PRO A 154 -11.06 44.09 36.96
C PRO A 154 -12.52 43.74 37.27
N VAL A 155 -12.96 42.55 36.86
CA VAL A 155 -14.20 41.97 37.36
C VAL A 155 -13.92 40.53 37.76
N ASP A 156 -14.24 40.28 39.02
CA ASP A 156 -14.02 39.05 39.75
C ASP A 156 -14.64 37.80 39.09
N THR A 157 -13.85 36.74 39.17
CA THR A 157 -14.24 35.33 39.29
C THR A 157 -15.61 34.89 38.74
N ALA A 158 -15.58 34.20 37.59
CA ALA A 158 -16.27 32.93 37.44
C ALA A 158 -15.55 32.13 36.33
N THR A 159 -14.62 31.31 36.79
CA THR A 159 -13.74 30.40 36.06
C THR A 159 -14.52 29.38 35.21
N ARG A 160 -15.07 29.80 34.07
CA ARG A 160 -15.40 28.89 32.97
C ARG A 160 -14.16 28.70 32.09
N ARG A 161 -13.16 27.98 32.63
CA ARG A 161 -12.03 27.48 31.82
C ARG A 161 -12.60 26.50 30.79
N GLY A 162 -12.46 26.87 29.52
CA GLY A 162 -12.89 26.10 28.36
C GLY A 162 -12.37 24.66 28.40
N ALA A 163 -13.29 23.73 28.62
CA ALA A 163 -13.08 22.30 28.57
C ALA A 163 -13.07 21.75 27.12
N SER A 164 -12.86 22.58 26.10
CA SER A 164 -12.98 22.18 24.69
C SER A 164 -11.68 21.62 24.09
N ALA A 165 -10.51 21.94 24.65
CA ALA A 165 -9.24 21.40 24.17
C ALA A 165 -9.06 19.88 24.35
N PRO A 166 -9.44 19.23 25.48
CA PRO A 166 -9.25 17.79 25.62
C PRO A 166 -10.20 16.95 24.77
N VAL A 167 -11.40 17.47 24.44
CA VAL A 167 -12.39 16.76 23.63
C VAL A 167 -11.92 16.60 22.18
N ILE A 168 -11.29 17.63 21.61
CA ILE A 168 -10.81 17.59 20.22
C ILE A 168 -9.65 16.60 20.06
N ALA A 169 -8.71 16.58 21.01
CA ALA A 169 -7.62 15.59 21.01
C ALA A 169 -8.13 14.15 21.09
N LEU A 170 -9.19 13.92 21.88
CA LEU A 170 -9.81 12.62 22.03
C LEU A 170 -10.55 12.17 20.77
N VAL A 171 -11.28 13.07 20.10
CA VAL A 171 -11.96 12.77 18.82
C VAL A 171 -10.95 12.42 17.73
N VAL A 172 -9.85 13.18 17.61
CA VAL A 172 -8.79 12.88 16.64
C VAL A 172 -8.13 11.54 16.94
N GLY A 173 -7.81 11.27 18.21
CA GLY A 173 -7.24 9.99 18.63
C GLY A 173 -8.14 8.79 18.30
N VAL A 174 -9.45 8.91 18.55
CA VAL A 174 -10.43 7.86 18.23
C VAL A 174 -10.59 7.65 16.72
N LEU A 175 -10.56 8.72 15.92
CA LEU A 175 -10.63 8.61 14.45
C LEU A 175 -9.41 7.90 13.85
N VAL A 176 -8.22 8.17 14.38
CA VAL A 176 -6.98 7.48 13.96
C VAL A 176 -7.04 6.00 14.32
N LEU A 177 -7.52 5.67 15.53
CA LEU A 177 -7.65 4.29 16.00
C LEU A 177 -8.68 3.49 15.17
N LEU A 178 -9.82 4.11 14.84
CA LEU A 178 -10.85 3.50 13.99
C LEU A 178 -10.32 3.27 12.56
N GLY A 179 -9.55 4.21 12.01
CA GLY A 179 -8.88 4.04 10.71
C GLY A 179 -8.00 2.78 10.69
N MET A 180 -7.15 2.57 11.70
CA MET A 180 -6.27 1.39 11.74
C MET A 180 -7.04 0.06 11.69
N SER A 181 -8.24 -0.02 12.26
CA SER A 181 -9.04 -1.25 12.26
C SER A 181 -9.68 -1.60 10.91
N ALA A 182 -10.05 -0.61 10.09
CA ALA A 182 -10.67 -0.84 8.77
C ALA A 182 -9.66 -1.42 7.75
N SER A 183 -8.37 -1.14 7.95
CA SER A 183 -7.25 -1.59 7.14
C SER A 183 -7.16 -3.10 6.95
N ILE A 184 -7.46 -3.80 8.03
CA ILE A 184 -7.23 -5.25 8.15
C ILE A 184 -8.40 -6.00 7.48
N LEU A 185 -9.53 -5.31 7.26
CA LEU A 185 -10.74 -5.90 6.70
C LEU A 185 -10.77 -5.86 5.17
N THR A 186 -10.13 -4.88 4.51
CA THR A 186 -10.21 -4.75 3.04
C THR A 186 -9.50 -5.89 2.31
N SER A 187 -8.31 -6.32 2.76
CA SER A 187 -7.62 -7.49 2.17
C SER A 187 -8.40 -8.79 2.33
N ARG A 188 -9.30 -8.88 3.34
CA ARG A 188 -10.16 -10.06 3.54
C ARG A 188 -11.40 -10.08 2.65
N THR A 189 -11.69 -9.01 1.90
CA THR A 189 -12.93 -8.94 1.10
C THR A 189 -12.75 -9.30 -0.37
N GLN A 190 -11.53 -9.37 -0.86
CA GLN A 190 -11.20 -9.62 -2.26
C GLN A 190 -10.72 -11.06 -2.47
N GLY A 191 -10.82 -11.55 -3.71
CA GLY A 191 -10.15 -12.78 -4.14
C GLY A 191 -9.16 -12.45 -5.26
N SER A 192 -8.29 -13.40 -5.59
CA SER A 192 -7.31 -13.22 -6.65
C SER A 192 -7.55 -14.23 -7.77
N LEU A 193 -7.31 -13.83 -9.01
CA LEU A 193 -7.34 -14.70 -10.18
C LEU A 193 -5.94 -14.72 -10.79
N ALA A 194 -5.29 -15.88 -10.72
CA ALA A 194 -3.99 -16.12 -11.34
C ALA A 194 -4.19 -16.78 -12.70
N LEU A 195 -3.81 -16.08 -13.76
CA LEU A 195 -3.96 -16.48 -15.15
C LEU A 195 -2.62 -16.96 -15.69
N ARG A 196 -2.62 -18.14 -16.31
CA ARG A 196 -1.49 -18.64 -17.10
C ARG A 196 -1.90 -18.68 -18.56
N CYS A 197 -1.21 -17.93 -19.41
CA CYS A 197 -1.72 -17.62 -20.73
C CYS A 197 -0.95 -18.38 -21.80
N THR A 198 -1.53 -19.47 -22.33
CA THR A 198 -1.00 -20.14 -23.54
C THR A 198 -1.51 -19.47 -24.81
N GLN A 199 -2.70 -18.87 -24.73
CA GLN A 199 -3.29 -17.99 -25.73
C GLN A 199 -3.59 -16.61 -25.12
N ARG A 200 -3.84 -15.63 -25.99
CA ARG A 200 -4.25 -14.29 -25.54
C ARG A 200 -5.60 -14.39 -24.85
N CYS A 201 -5.75 -13.79 -23.67
CA CYS A 201 -7.04 -13.71 -22.99
C CYS A 201 -7.25 -12.36 -22.32
N ASP A 202 -8.51 -11.90 -22.31
CA ASP A 202 -8.92 -10.63 -21.73
C ASP A 202 -9.82 -10.87 -20.51
N VAL A 203 -9.51 -10.21 -19.39
CA VAL A 203 -10.25 -10.33 -18.12
C VAL A 203 -10.38 -8.96 -17.47
N GLY A 204 -11.63 -8.51 -17.24
CA GLY A 204 -11.89 -7.27 -16.50
C GLY A 204 -11.22 -6.01 -17.08
N GLY A 205 -10.96 -5.98 -18.39
CA GLY A 205 -10.23 -4.90 -19.07
C GLY A 205 -8.71 -5.04 -19.10
N GLY A 206 -8.13 -6.04 -18.43
CA GLY A 206 -6.73 -6.45 -18.58
C GLY A 206 -6.55 -7.49 -19.69
N SER A 207 -5.44 -7.43 -20.42
CA SER A 207 -5.08 -8.40 -21.48
C SER A 207 -3.83 -9.16 -21.07
N CYS A 208 -3.90 -10.49 -21.13
CA CYS A 208 -2.78 -11.41 -20.90
C CYS A 208 -2.27 -11.97 -22.23
N MET A 209 -0.96 -11.94 -22.45
CA MET A 209 -0.34 -12.37 -23.70
C MET A 209 0.17 -13.82 -23.60
N PRO A 210 0.26 -14.56 -24.72
CA PRO A 210 0.84 -15.90 -24.74
C PRO A 210 2.24 -15.96 -24.09
N GLY A 211 2.47 -16.94 -23.23
CA GLY A 211 3.72 -17.14 -22.49
C GLY A 211 3.85 -16.33 -21.19
N SER A 212 2.84 -15.51 -20.85
CA SER A 212 2.85 -14.69 -19.62
C SER A 212 1.98 -15.27 -18.51
N GLU A 213 2.26 -14.82 -17.28
CA GLU A 213 1.43 -15.03 -16.10
C GLU A 213 0.95 -13.68 -15.59
N MET A 214 -0.33 -13.59 -15.20
CA MET A 214 -0.95 -12.37 -14.71
C MET A 214 -1.79 -12.67 -13.48
N VAL A 215 -1.66 -11.86 -12.42
CA VAL A 215 -2.47 -11.98 -11.21
C VAL A 215 -3.34 -10.73 -11.08
N LEU A 216 -4.65 -10.92 -11.05
CA LEU A 216 -5.64 -9.85 -10.87
C LEU A 216 -6.32 -10.00 -9.51
N THR A 217 -6.49 -8.88 -8.80
CA THR A 217 -7.31 -8.85 -7.59
C THR A 217 -8.71 -8.40 -7.97
N LEU A 218 -9.70 -9.27 -7.75
CA LEU A 218 -11.08 -9.08 -8.19
C LEU A 218 -12.04 -9.15 -7.00
N ALA A 219 -13.19 -8.49 -7.12
CA ALA A 219 -14.28 -8.71 -6.18
C ALA A 219 -14.73 -10.19 -6.24
N PRO A 220 -15.10 -10.82 -5.11
CA PRO A 220 -15.58 -12.19 -5.13
C PRO A 220 -16.87 -12.30 -5.96
N GLY A 221 -16.97 -13.34 -6.78
CA GLY A 221 -18.07 -13.52 -7.75
C GLY A 221 -17.63 -14.24 -9.02
N GLU A 222 -18.54 -14.39 -9.97
CA GLU A 222 -18.21 -14.89 -11.31
C GLU A 222 -17.66 -13.78 -12.20
N HIS A 223 -16.55 -14.06 -12.89
CA HIS A 223 -15.93 -13.17 -13.86
C HIS A 223 -15.82 -13.85 -15.22
N GLU A 224 -16.03 -13.09 -16.29
CA GLU A 224 -15.83 -13.58 -17.65
C GLU A 224 -14.36 -13.46 -18.06
N VAL A 225 -13.79 -14.57 -18.48
CA VAL A 225 -12.48 -14.67 -19.12
C VAL A 225 -12.70 -14.93 -20.61
N ARG A 226 -12.26 -14.01 -21.46
CA ARG A 226 -12.41 -14.10 -22.91
C ARG A 226 -11.11 -14.60 -23.52
N VAL A 227 -11.08 -15.83 -23.99
CA VAL A 227 -9.91 -16.44 -24.62
C VAL A 227 -9.99 -16.25 -26.13
N PHE A 228 -8.91 -15.76 -26.73
CA PHE A 228 -8.84 -15.52 -28.17
C PHE A 228 -8.81 -16.85 -28.94
N ASN A 229 -9.78 -17.05 -29.85
CA ASN A 229 -9.81 -18.20 -30.74
C ASN A 229 -9.12 -17.87 -32.08
N PRO A 230 -8.01 -18.54 -32.44
CA PRO A 230 -7.34 -18.29 -33.71
C PRO A 230 -8.12 -18.77 -34.93
N ASP A 231 -9.02 -19.76 -34.81
CA ASP A 231 -9.83 -20.24 -35.94
C ASP A 231 -10.95 -19.26 -36.30
N GLU A 232 -11.46 -18.56 -35.28
CA GLU A 232 -12.55 -17.60 -35.39
C GLU A 232 -12.17 -16.31 -34.65
N PRO A 233 -11.30 -15.44 -35.22
CA PRO A 233 -10.76 -14.26 -34.53
C PRO A 233 -11.81 -13.26 -34.06
N ALA A 234 -13.01 -13.29 -34.65
CA ALA A 234 -14.14 -12.46 -34.29
C ALA A 234 -14.98 -13.01 -33.11
N SER A 235 -14.72 -14.25 -32.68
CA SER A 235 -15.54 -15.00 -31.71
C SER A 235 -14.67 -15.56 -30.57
N PRO A 236 -14.36 -14.76 -29.53
CA PRO A 236 -13.61 -15.26 -28.39
C PRO A 236 -14.43 -16.28 -27.59
N ILE A 237 -13.76 -17.30 -27.07
CA ILE A 237 -14.36 -18.30 -26.18
C ILE A 237 -14.51 -17.67 -24.79
N VAL A 238 -15.72 -17.66 -24.25
CA VAL A 238 -16.01 -17.05 -22.94
C VAL A 238 -16.10 -18.12 -21.87
N HIS A 239 -15.20 -18.05 -20.88
CA HIS A 239 -15.23 -18.88 -19.68
C HIS A 239 -15.70 -18.06 -18.48
N ARG A 240 -16.51 -18.67 -17.61
CA ARG A 240 -16.89 -18.07 -16.32
C ARG A 240 -16.06 -18.67 -15.21
N VAL A 241 -15.35 -17.82 -14.49
CA VAL A 241 -14.47 -18.24 -13.41
C VAL A 241 -14.98 -17.63 -12.10
N ALA A 242 -15.21 -18.49 -11.10
CA ALA A 242 -15.60 -18.06 -9.78
C ALA A 242 -14.35 -17.65 -8.97
N VAL A 243 -14.32 -16.40 -8.54
CA VAL A 243 -13.31 -15.87 -7.62
C VAL A 243 -13.88 -15.90 -6.22
N VAL A 244 -13.25 -16.69 -5.35
CA VAL A 244 -13.65 -16.84 -3.95
C VAL A 244 -12.85 -15.88 -3.07
N ARG A 245 -13.53 -15.29 -2.09
CA ARG A 245 -12.93 -14.36 -1.13
C ARG A 245 -11.74 -15.01 -0.41
N GLY A 246 -10.59 -14.32 -0.42
CA GLY A 246 -9.37 -14.76 0.25
C GLY A 246 -8.69 -15.97 -0.40
N GLN A 247 -9.14 -16.41 -1.57
CA GLN A 247 -8.52 -17.49 -2.32
C GLN A 247 -7.93 -16.97 -3.63
N VAL A 248 -6.90 -17.68 -4.12
CA VAL A 248 -6.35 -17.50 -5.46
C VAL A 248 -6.96 -18.57 -6.36
N THR A 249 -7.81 -18.15 -7.30
CA THR A 249 -8.33 -19.03 -8.35
C THR A 249 -7.31 -19.10 -9.47
N HIS A 250 -6.88 -20.31 -9.83
CA HIS A 250 -6.00 -20.51 -10.98
C HIS A 250 -6.81 -20.81 -12.24
N PHE A 251 -6.50 -20.13 -13.34
CA PHE A 251 -7.12 -20.36 -14.63
C PHE A 251 -6.07 -20.36 -15.74
N GLU A 252 -6.10 -21.38 -16.58
CA GLU A 252 -5.22 -21.46 -17.74
C GLU A 252 -5.99 -21.05 -18.99
N CYS A 253 -5.51 -20.01 -19.68
CA CYS A 253 -6.04 -19.61 -20.97
C CYS A 253 -5.49 -20.57 -22.03
N ALA A 254 -6.06 -21.76 -22.06
CA ALA A 254 -5.89 -22.79 -23.08
C ALA A 254 -7.10 -22.84 -24.01
N ARG A 255 -6.92 -23.48 -25.17
CA ARG A 255 -7.93 -23.65 -26.21
C ARG A 255 -9.04 -24.62 -25.79
#